data_AF-A0A6J7QJ60-F1
#
_entry.id   AF-A0A6J7QJ60-F1
#
_cell.length_a   1.000
_cell.length_b   1.000
_cell.length_c   1.000
_cell.angle_alpha   90.00
_cell.angle_beta   90.00
_cell.angle_gamma   90.00
#
_symmetry.space_group_name_H-M   'P 1'
#
loop_
_entity.id
_entity.type
_entity.pdbx_description
1 polymer ?
#
loop_
_entity_poly.entity_id
_entity_poly.type
_entity_poly.pdbx_seq_one_letter_code
_entity_poly.pdbx_strand_id
1 'polypeptide(L)'
;MPVNLLAETAPRSTVFDLVLIVHIAAVVVSLVIMVAMYAAAISLGRGVPGRAWPGGAVRFFSPGREVAGRTLYLIPLSGIVLVLVSHESYTFSTSFVVSGSVLWLIGIVVAEVMIFRSASRLRLLISRQSVVPEVTQWSRPVSLLRWGIDAVVFLLILGSILMVAQP
;
A
#
# COMPACT_ATOMS: atom_id res chain seq x y z
N MET A 1 -39.05 -36.87 -7.75
CA MET A 1 -38.93 -36.19 -6.44
C MET A 1 -37.77 -35.22 -6.54
N PRO A 2 -37.95 -33.95 -6.15
CA PRO A 2 -36.95 -32.90 -6.37
C PRO A 2 -35.71 -33.17 -5.52
N VAL A 3 -34.54 -33.13 -6.17
CA VAL A 3 -33.24 -33.10 -5.49
C VAL A 3 -33.16 -31.76 -4.77
N ASN A 4 -33.02 -31.83 -3.44
CA ASN A 4 -33.02 -30.68 -2.55
C ASN A 4 -32.01 -29.61 -3.00
N LEU A 5 -32.54 -28.44 -3.35
CA LEU A 5 -31.88 -27.14 -3.42
C LEU A 5 -31.55 -26.62 -2.02
N LEU A 6 -30.79 -27.40 -1.25
CA LEU A 6 -30.06 -26.86 -0.11
C LEU A 6 -28.61 -26.90 -0.51
N ALA A 7 -28.20 -25.83 -1.19
CA ALA A 7 -26.83 -25.40 -1.24
C ALA A 7 -26.32 -25.46 0.20
N GLU A 8 -25.56 -26.50 0.50
CA GLU A 8 -24.85 -26.65 1.74
C GLU A 8 -23.75 -25.59 1.69
N THR A 9 -24.13 -24.36 2.03
CA THR A 9 -23.20 -23.25 2.27
C THR A 9 -22.35 -23.72 3.43
N ALA A 10 -21.19 -24.30 3.13
CA ALA A 10 -20.21 -24.68 4.12
C ALA A 10 -20.06 -23.52 5.11
N PRO A 11 -20.15 -23.76 6.43
CA PRO A 11 -20.13 -22.69 7.40
C PRO A 11 -18.80 -21.94 7.29
N ARG A 12 -18.82 -20.78 6.64
CA ARG A 12 -17.71 -19.83 6.75
C ARG A 12 -17.61 -19.45 8.21
N SER A 13 -16.45 -19.69 8.81
CA SER A 13 -16.24 -19.36 10.21
C SER A 13 -16.33 -17.83 10.36
N THR A 14 -17.05 -17.34 11.36
CA THR A 14 -17.15 -15.89 11.67
C THR A 14 -15.76 -15.25 11.79
N VAL A 15 -14.76 -16.03 12.22
CA VAL A 15 -13.36 -15.62 12.29
C VAL A 15 -12.79 -15.29 10.91
N PHE A 16 -13.06 -16.12 9.89
CA PHE A 16 -12.61 -15.87 8.52
C PHE A 16 -13.13 -14.52 7.99
N ASP A 17 -14.43 -14.26 8.17
CA ASP A 17 -15.05 -13.02 7.69
C ASP A 17 -14.48 -11.77 8.38
N LEU A 18 -14.25 -11.84 9.70
CA LEU A 18 -13.62 -10.74 10.44
C LEU A 18 -12.19 -10.47 9.96
N VAL A 19 -11.38 -11.51 9.76
CA VAL A 19 -10.01 -11.35 9.26
C VAL A 19 -10.03 -10.80 7.83
N LEU A 20 -10.98 -11.23 7.00
CA LEU A 20 -11.14 -10.75 5.63
C LEU A 20 -11.47 -9.25 5.60
N ILE A 21 -12.40 -8.80 6.46
CA ILE A 21 -12.73 -7.38 6.59
C ILE A 21 -11.50 -6.58 7.02
N VAL A 22 -10.73 -7.06 8.00
CA VAL A 22 -9.50 -6.41 8.45
C VAL A 22 -8.45 -6.35 7.33
N HIS A 23 -8.30 -7.43 6.56
CA HIS A 23 -7.40 -7.48 5.42
C HIS A 23 -7.77 -6.44 4.36
N ILE A 24 -9.04 -6.40 3.95
CA ILE A 24 -9.54 -5.43 2.97
C ILE A 24 -9.37 -4.01 3.49
N ALA A 25 -9.71 -3.75 4.75
CA ALA A 25 -9.54 -2.44 5.37
C ALA A 25 -8.06 -2.00 5.36
N ALA A 26 -7.13 -2.91 5.66
CA ALA A 26 -5.70 -2.64 5.60
C ALA A 26 -5.23 -2.27 4.18
N VAL A 27 -5.71 -2.98 3.15
CA VAL A 27 -5.45 -2.66 1.74
C VAL A 27 -5.98 -1.27 1.39
N VAL A 28 -7.25 -0.99 1.68
CA VAL A 28 -7.91 0.28 1.35
C VAL A 28 -7.22 1.46 2.05
N VAL A 29 -6.96 1.35 3.35
CA VAL A 29 -6.28 2.41 4.11
C VAL A 29 -4.90 2.68 3.54
N SER A 30 -4.13 1.63 3.24
CA SER A 30 -2.79 1.77 2.66
C SER A 30 -2.83 2.45 1.29
N LEU A 31 -3.78 2.08 0.44
CA LEU A 31 -3.98 2.69 -0.88
C LEU A 31 -4.34 4.17 -0.77
N VAL A 32 -5.28 4.54 0.11
CA VAL A 32 -5.66 5.94 0.34
C VAL A 32 -4.46 6.77 0.78
N ILE A 33 -3.64 6.24 1.68
CA ILE A 33 -2.42 6.92 2.16
C ILE A 33 -1.42 7.10 1.00
N MET A 34 -1.23 6.09 0.16
CA MET A 34 -0.35 6.19 -1.02
C MET A 34 -0.85 7.23 -2.01
N VAL A 35 -2.15 7.25 -2.32
CA VAL A 35 -2.75 8.25 -3.22
C VAL A 35 -2.57 9.67 -2.67
N ALA A 36 -2.82 9.86 -1.37
CA ALA A 36 -2.61 11.15 -0.73
C ALA A 36 -1.14 11.58 -0.77
N MET A 37 -0.21 10.63 -0.56
CA MET A 37 1.22 10.86 -0.65
C MET A 37 1.66 11.21 -2.07
N TYR A 38 1.12 10.53 -3.08
CA TYR A 38 1.36 10.80 -4.49
C TYR A 38 0.89 12.20 -4.88
N ALA A 39 -0.34 12.57 -4.49
CA ALA A 39 -0.89 13.90 -4.71
C ALA A 39 -0.05 15.00 -4.04
N ALA A 40 0.41 14.76 -2.81
CA ALA A 40 1.32 15.66 -2.12
C ALA A 40 2.66 15.80 -2.85
N ALA A 41 3.24 14.69 -3.36
CA ALA A 41 4.45 14.73 -4.17
C ALA A 41 4.27 15.52 -5.47
N ILE A 42 3.11 15.40 -6.13
CA ILE A 42 2.80 16.21 -7.31
C ILE A 42 2.73 17.70 -6.96
N SER A 43 2.11 18.04 -5.84
CA SER A 43 2.07 19.42 -5.36
C SER A 43 3.48 19.97 -5.11
N LEU A 44 4.36 19.19 -4.47
CA LEU A 44 5.77 19.57 -4.29
C LEU A 44 6.50 19.74 -5.64
N GLY A 45 6.22 18.87 -6.61
CA GLY A 45 6.70 18.95 -8.00
C GLY A 45 6.46 20.29 -8.70
N ARG A 46 5.48 21.07 -8.23
CA ARG A 46 5.14 22.40 -8.77
C ARG A 46 5.72 23.55 -7.95
N GLY A 47 6.52 23.26 -6.92
CA GLY A 47 7.16 24.27 -6.08
C GLY A 47 8.15 25.13 -6.86
N VAL A 48 8.12 26.45 -6.62
CA VAL A 48 9.06 27.41 -7.22
C VAL A 48 10.15 27.73 -6.20
N PRO A 49 11.44 27.56 -6.53
CA PRO A 49 12.53 27.91 -5.63
C PRO A 49 12.40 29.35 -5.10
N GLY A 50 12.69 29.56 -3.82
CA GLY A 50 12.57 30.88 -3.18
C GLY A 50 11.15 31.28 -2.78
N ARG A 51 10.12 30.48 -3.08
CA ARG A 51 8.75 30.67 -2.55
C ARG A 51 8.43 29.71 -1.41
N ALA A 52 7.42 30.06 -0.62
CA ALA A 52 6.90 29.17 0.42
C ALA A 52 6.45 27.82 -0.16
N TRP A 53 6.60 26.76 0.62
CA TRP A 53 6.10 25.43 0.24
C TRP A 53 4.58 25.44 0.06
N PRO A 54 4.03 24.60 -0.85
CA PRO A 54 2.59 24.42 -0.96
C PRO A 54 2.00 23.92 0.37
N GLY A 55 1.09 24.70 0.97
CA GLY A 55 0.57 24.42 2.32
C GLY A 55 -0.07 23.04 2.49
N GLY A 56 -0.73 22.51 1.45
CA GLY A 56 -1.29 21.16 1.46
C GLY A 56 -0.23 20.06 1.58
N ALA A 57 0.91 20.21 0.90
CA ALA A 57 2.01 19.27 1.01
C ALA A 57 2.71 19.37 2.37
N VAL A 58 2.89 20.59 2.89
CA VAL A 58 3.42 20.80 4.25
C VAL A 58 2.54 20.11 5.28
N ARG A 59 1.21 20.27 5.20
CA ARG A 59 0.26 19.63 6.12
C ARG A 59 0.28 18.11 6.02
N PHE A 60 0.55 17.54 4.84
CA PHE A 60 0.65 16.09 4.67
C PHE A 60 1.93 15.52 5.28
N PHE A 61 3.08 16.16 5.05
CA PHE A 61 4.39 15.67 5.49
C PHE A 61 4.78 16.10 6.92
N SER A 62 4.14 17.13 7.48
CA SER A 62 4.35 17.60 8.85
C SER A 62 3.99 16.56 9.93
N PRO A 63 2.84 15.85 9.89
CA PRO A 63 2.55 14.83 10.87
C PRO A 63 3.44 13.58 10.65
N GLY A 64 3.88 12.96 11.75
CA GLY A 64 4.64 11.69 11.79
C GLY A 64 3.87 10.45 11.28
N ARG A 65 3.13 10.58 10.18
CA ARG A 65 2.29 9.55 9.54
C ARG A 65 3.09 8.44 8.85
N GLU A 66 4.41 8.36 9.06
CA GLU A 66 5.17 7.16 8.71
C GLU A 66 4.53 5.91 9.33
N VAL A 67 3.89 6.04 10.49
CA VAL A 67 3.10 4.98 11.14
C VAL A 67 1.88 4.57 10.32
N ALA A 68 1.21 5.50 9.64
CA ALA A 68 0.04 5.19 8.82
C ALA A 68 0.45 4.40 7.56
N GLY A 69 1.64 4.65 6.99
CA GLY A 69 2.18 3.82 5.91
C GLY A 69 2.49 2.38 6.32
N ARG A 70 2.73 2.14 7.62
CA ARG A 70 3.00 0.80 8.15
C ARG A 70 1.79 -0.12 8.15
N THR A 71 0.58 0.38 7.84
CA THR A 71 -0.58 -0.51 7.61
C THR A 71 -0.33 -1.51 6.47
N LEU A 72 0.62 -1.25 5.57
CA LEU A 72 1.06 -2.20 4.54
C LEU A 72 1.55 -3.53 5.11
N TYR A 73 2.10 -3.53 6.33
CA TYR A 73 2.57 -4.73 7.01
C TYR A 73 1.42 -5.59 7.56
N LEU A 74 0.22 -5.03 7.70
CA LEU A 74 -0.95 -5.80 8.13
C LEU A 74 -1.47 -6.70 7.02
N ILE A 75 -1.24 -6.36 5.75
CA ILE A 75 -1.73 -7.10 4.58
C ILE A 75 -1.15 -8.53 4.52
N PRO A 76 0.19 -8.75 4.59
CA PRO A 76 0.72 -10.11 4.55
C PRO A 76 0.37 -10.88 5.84
N LEU A 77 0.35 -10.21 7.00
CA LEU A 77 0.00 -10.85 8.27
C LEU A 77 -1.45 -11.35 8.26
N SER A 78 -2.40 -10.50 7.86
CA SER A 78 -3.81 -10.90 7.74
C SER A 78 -4.01 -11.92 6.61
N GLY A 79 -3.24 -11.84 5.52
CA GLY A 79 -3.24 -12.86 4.47
C GLY A 79 -2.82 -14.24 4.97
N ILE A 80 -1.75 -14.32 5.77
CA ILE A 80 -1.31 -15.56 6.42
C ILE A 80 -2.41 -16.12 7.34
N VAL A 81 -3.03 -15.26 8.15
CA VAL A 81 -4.13 -15.66 9.04
C VAL A 81 -5.33 -16.18 8.26
N LEU A 82 -5.68 -15.55 7.12
CA LEU A 82 -6.75 -16.04 6.24
C LEU A 82 -6.48 -17.45 5.73
N VAL A 83 -5.25 -17.74 5.31
CA VAL A 83 -4.86 -19.10 4.85
C VAL A 83 -5.02 -20.11 5.99
N LEU A 84 -4.54 -19.78 7.20
CA LEU A 84 -4.61 -20.66 8.37
C LEU A 84 -6.05 -20.94 8.83
N VAL A 85 -6.95 -19.97 8.73
CA VAL A 85 -8.35 -20.10 9.16
C VAL A 85 -9.24 -20.68 8.05
N SER A 86 -8.72 -20.87 6.83
CA SER A 86 -9.51 -21.32 5.68
C SER A 86 -9.92 -22.81 5.67
N HIS A 87 -9.56 -23.58 6.70
CA HIS A 87 -9.93 -25.01 6.88
C HIS A 87 -9.95 -25.80 5.55
N GLU A 88 -8.77 -25.98 4.95
CA GLU A 88 -8.50 -26.74 3.71
C GLU A 88 -8.93 -26.10 2.37
N SER A 89 -9.63 -24.97 2.37
CA SER A 89 -10.04 -24.29 1.12
C SER A 89 -8.86 -23.64 0.39
N TYR A 90 -7.84 -23.19 1.13
CA TYR A 90 -6.63 -22.57 0.57
C TYR A 90 -5.39 -23.08 1.30
N THR A 91 -4.35 -23.42 0.55
CA THR A 91 -3.08 -23.91 1.10
C THR A 91 -1.92 -23.02 0.68
N PHE A 92 -0.81 -23.03 1.42
CA PHE A 92 0.42 -22.33 1.02
C PHE A 92 1.05 -22.89 -0.27
N SER A 93 0.57 -24.04 -0.77
CA SER A 93 0.92 -24.57 -2.09
C SER A 93 0.07 -24.00 -3.23
N THR A 94 -1.02 -23.29 -2.93
CA THR A 94 -1.84 -22.67 -3.97
C THR A 94 -1.04 -21.56 -4.66
N SER A 95 -0.85 -21.69 -5.96
CA SER A 95 0.08 -20.84 -6.72
C SER A 95 -0.28 -19.35 -6.66
N PHE A 96 -1.57 -18.98 -6.59
CA PHE A 96 -1.96 -17.58 -6.39
C PHE A 96 -1.58 -17.02 -5.01
N VAL A 97 -1.64 -17.84 -3.96
CA VAL A 97 -1.31 -17.42 -2.59
C VAL A 97 0.19 -17.12 -2.53
N VAL A 98 1.01 -17.99 -3.12
CA VAL A 98 2.45 -17.82 -3.20
C VAL A 98 2.81 -16.61 -4.05
N SER A 99 2.27 -16.48 -5.26
CA SER A 99 2.60 -15.37 -6.16
C SER A 99 2.16 -14.03 -5.58
N GLY A 100 0.96 -13.94 -5.01
CA GLY A 100 0.47 -12.75 -4.32
C GLY A 100 1.34 -12.38 -3.11
N SER A 101 1.73 -13.36 -2.30
CA SER A 101 2.61 -13.14 -1.14
C SER A 101 3.99 -12.63 -1.56
N VAL A 102 4.61 -13.22 -2.60
CA VAL A 102 5.91 -12.80 -3.12
C VAL A 102 5.83 -11.39 -3.70
N LEU A 103 4.83 -11.10 -4.52
CA LEU A 103 4.62 -9.76 -5.09
C LEU A 103 4.43 -8.71 -3.99
N TRP A 104 3.69 -9.06 -2.93
CA TRP A 104 3.47 -8.15 -1.82
C TRP A 104 4.75 -7.89 -1.01
N LEU A 105 5.57 -8.92 -0.76
CA LEU A 105 6.87 -8.75 -0.13
C LEU A 105 7.79 -7.83 -0.93
N ILE A 106 7.80 -7.97 -2.26
CA ILE A 106 8.53 -7.05 -3.15
C ILE A 106 7.96 -5.63 -2.99
N GLY A 107 6.64 -5.48 -2.95
CA GLY A 107 5.98 -4.19 -2.72
C GLY A 107 6.38 -3.52 -1.40
N ILE A 108 6.51 -4.30 -0.33
CA ILE A 108 7.00 -3.81 0.97
C ILE A 108 8.44 -3.30 0.86
N VAL A 109 9.33 -4.06 0.20
CA VAL A 109 10.73 -3.64 0.01
C VAL A 109 10.80 -2.34 -0.79
N VAL A 110 10.02 -2.23 -1.87
CA VAL A 110 9.90 -0.99 -2.66
C VAL A 110 9.40 0.16 -1.81
N ALA A 111 8.35 -0.07 -0.99
CA ALA A 111 7.81 0.95 -0.11
C ALA A 111 8.85 1.44 0.91
N GLU A 112 9.60 0.54 1.54
CA GLU A 112 10.61 0.91 2.54
C GLU A 112 11.78 1.68 1.91
N VAL A 113 12.33 1.17 0.81
CA VAL A 113 13.54 1.71 0.18
C VAL A 113 13.25 3.03 -0.57
N MET A 114 12.12 3.12 -1.26
CA MET A 114 11.80 4.24 -2.13
C MET A 114 10.82 5.21 -1.50
N ILE A 115 9.66 4.72 -1.03
CA ILE A 115 8.55 5.58 -0.60
C ILE A 115 8.88 6.19 0.77
N PHE A 116 9.07 5.37 1.80
CA PHE A 116 9.26 5.85 3.17
C PHE A 116 10.55 6.63 3.32
N ARG A 117 11.67 6.12 2.79
CA ARG A 117 12.94 6.85 2.83
C ARG A 117 12.87 8.22 2.16
N SER A 118 12.15 8.33 1.04
CA SER A 118 11.99 9.62 0.35
C SER A 118 11.02 10.54 1.08
N ALA A 119 9.93 10.00 1.64
CA ALA A 119 8.99 10.75 2.47
C ALA A 119 9.67 11.32 3.73
N SER A 120 10.51 10.54 4.42
CA SER A 120 11.30 11.01 5.57
C SER A 120 12.23 12.15 5.20
N ARG A 121 12.90 12.06 4.04
CA ARG A 121 13.79 13.11 3.54
C ARG A 121 13.03 14.39 3.22
N LEU A 122 11.88 14.28 2.53
CA LEU A 122 11.03 15.42 2.21
C LEU A 122 10.47 16.10 3.47
N ARG A 123 10.04 15.31 4.47
CA ARG A 123 9.63 15.83 5.77
C ARG A 123 10.75 16.63 6.44
N LEU A 124 11.97 16.08 6.48
CA LEU A 124 13.11 16.77 7.08
C LEU A 124 13.42 18.09 6.35
N LEU A 125 13.37 18.11 5.02
CA LEU A 125 13.57 19.32 4.23
C LEU A 125 12.51 20.39 4.56
N ILE A 126 11.23 20.02 4.52
CA ILE A 126 10.11 20.94 4.82
C ILE A 126 10.17 21.45 6.27
N SER A 127 10.58 20.60 7.22
CA SER A 127 10.69 21.00 8.63
C SER A 127 11.83 21.99 8.90
N ARG A 128 12.90 21.94 8.09
CA ARG A 128 14.10 22.80 8.26
C ARG A 128 14.01 24.09 7.46
N GLN A 129 13.22 24.11 6.39
CA GLN A 129 13.16 25.22 5.45
C GLN A 129 11.71 25.61 5.20
N SER A 130 11.36 26.86 5.51
CA SER A 130 10.04 27.43 5.22
C SER A 130 9.81 27.71 3.73
N VAL A 131 10.88 27.71 2.94
CA VAL A 131 10.93 28.08 1.53
C VAL A 131 11.47 26.91 0.71
N VAL A 132 11.01 26.77 -0.53
CA VAL A 132 11.45 25.75 -1.48
C VAL A 132 12.93 25.97 -1.84
N PRO A 133 13.82 24.98 -1.59
CA PRO A 133 15.22 25.06 -1.99
C PRO A 133 15.41 24.84 -3.48
N GLU A 134 16.65 24.91 -3.94
CA GLU A 134 17.02 24.54 -5.31
C GLU A 134 16.48 23.16 -5.69
N VAL A 135 16.06 23.03 -6.97
CA VAL A 135 15.39 21.84 -7.51
C VAL A 135 16.19 20.55 -7.30
N THR A 136 17.52 20.65 -7.30
CA THR A 136 18.44 19.51 -7.10
C THR A 136 18.26 18.83 -5.75
N GLN A 137 17.84 19.55 -4.71
CA GLN A 137 17.74 19.04 -3.33
C GLN A 137 16.48 18.21 -3.09
N TRP A 138 15.39 18.45 -3.85
CA TRP A 138 14.08 17.84 -3.58
C TRP A 138 13.48 17.08 -4.76
N SER A 139 13.93 17.31 -5.99
CA SER A 139 13.43 16.61 -7.19
C SER A 139 13.65 15.10 -7.15
N ARG A 140 14.84 14.64 -6.72
CA ARG A 140 15.17 13.21 -6.63
C ARG A 140 14.32 12.46 -5.58
N PRO A 141 14.14 12.96 -4.34
CA PRO A 141 13.20 12.36 -3.40
C PRO A 141 11.76 12.31 -3.94
N VAL A 142 11.29 13.38 -4.61
CA VAL A 142 9.94 13.39 -5.20
C VAL A 142 9.80 12.36 -6.32
N SER A 143 10.81 12.23 -7.20
CA SER A 143 10.76 11.23 -8.28
C SER A 143 10.79 9.81 -7.72
N LEU A 144 11.71 9.50 -6.80
CA LEU A 144 11.78 8.17 -6.16
C LEU A 144 10.47 7.80 -5.46
N LEU A 145 9.83 8.75 -4.80
CA LEU A 145 8.54 8.52 -4.14
C LEU A 145 7.44 8.19 -5.17
N ARG A 146 7.38 8.91 -6.29
CA ARG A 146 6.43 8.63 -7.38
C ARG A 146 6.67 7.26 -7.99
N TRP A 147 7.90 6.99 -8.44
CA TRP A 147 8.28 5.70 -9.02
C TRP A 147 8.03 4.54 -8.06
N GLY A 148 8.26 4.74 -6.76
CA GLY A 148 7.94 3.74 -5.74
C GLY A 148 6.45 3.45 -5.63
N ILE A 149 5.61 4.48 -5.64
CA ILE A 149 4.14 4.31 -5.62
C ILE A 149 3.66 3.64 -6.91
N ASP A 150 4.16 4.08 -8.07
CA ASP A 150 3.81 3.49 -9.37
C ASP A 150 4.19 2.00 -9.42
N ALA A 151 5.36 1.64 -8.89
CA ALA A 151 5.80 0.25 -8.78
C ALA A 151 4.90 -0.58 -7.86
N VAL A 152 4.48 -0.06 -6.71
CA VAL A 152 3.55 -0.78 -5.81
C VAL A 152 2.17 -0.96 -6.47
N VAL A 153 1.65 0.07 -7.13
CA VAL A 153 0.39 -0.03 -7.88
C VAL A 153 0.49 -1.04 -9.01
N PHE A 154 1.60 -1.04 -9.74
CA PHE A 154 1.86 -2.03 -10.80
C PHE A 154 1.89 -3.46 -10.23
N LEU A 155 2.57 -3.69 -9.10
CA LEU A 155 2.60 -4.99 -8.43
C LEU A 155 1.21 -5.43 -7.97
N LEU A 156 0.39 -4.50 -7.47
CA LEU A 156 -0.99 -4.77 -7.06
C LEU A 156 -1.85 -5.19 -8.27
N ILE A 157 -1.78 -4.45 -9.38
CA ILE A 157 -2.49 -4.78 -10.61
C ILE A 157 -2.03 -6.12 -11.16
N LEU A 158 -0.72 -6.36 -11.21
CA LEU A 158 -0.15 -7.63 -11.67
C LEU A 158 -0.63 -8.80 -10.80
N GLY A 159 -0.63 -8.62 -9.48
CA GLY A 159 -1.17 -9.61 -8.53
C GLY A 159 -2.65 -9.90 -8.79
N SER A 160 -3.47 -8.86 -8.96
CA SER A 160 -4.89 -9.02 -9.31
C SER A 160 -5.10 -9.78 -10.62
N ILE A 161 -4.32 -9.48 -11.67
CA ILE A 161 -4.41 -10.18 -12.95
C ILE A 161 -4.03 -11.65 -12.78
N LEU A 162 -2.94 -11.94 -12.07
CA LEU A 162 -2.50 -13.32 -11.83
C LEU A 162 -3.51 -14.13 -11.03
N MET A 163 -4.26 -13.50 -10.11
CA MET A 163 -5.34 -14.15 -9.37
C MET A 163 -6.55 -14.46 -10.27
N VAL A 164 -6.89 -13.59 -11.22
CA VAL A 164 -8.02 -13.79 -12.16
C VAL A 164 -7.68 -14.79 -13.26
N ALA A 165 -6.41 -14.82 -13.68
CA ALA A 165 -5.95 -15.69 -14.77
C ALA A 165 -5.74 -17.16 -14.37
N GLN A 166 -6.01 -17.52 -13.11
CA GLN A 166 -5.93 -18.93 -12.69
C GLN A 166 -7.16 -19.72 -13.18
N PRO A 167 -6.97 -20.91 -13.77
CA PRO A 167 -8.05 -21.77 -14.24
C PRO A 167 -8.85 -22.40 -13.10
#